data_AF-A0A1H2DYB9-F1
#
_entry.id   AF-A0A1H2DYB9-F1
#
_cell.length_a   1.000
_cell.length_b   1.000
_cell.length_c   1.000
_cell.angle_alpha   90.00
_cell.angle_beta   90.00
_cell.angle_gamma   90.00
#
_symmetry.space_group_name_H-M   'P 1'
#
loop_
_entity.id
_entity.type
_entity.pdbx_description
1 polymer ?
#
loop_
_entity_poly.entity_id
_entity_poly.type
_entity_poly.pdbx_seq_one_letter_code
_entity_poly.pdbx_strand_id
1 'polypeptide(L)'
;MRGDGREFEKNFVSQALQNTYWLRETIEEVAAEETWIHPLVVFTDAFVPYLEPIKGVRVMNKRFLIETLTKRASEPGSSVLWTYAELLQKRLQG
;
A
#
# COMPACT_ATOMS: atom_id res chain seq x y z
N MET A 1 -7.99 -20.87 13.50
CA MET A 1 -9.30 -20.18 13.51
C MET A 1 -10.22 -20.92 12.54
N ARG A 2 -11.42 -21.32 12.97
CA ARG A 2 -12.39 -22.06 12.15
C ARG A 2 -13.12 -21.09 11.22
N GLY A 3 -12.95 -21.25 9.92
CA GLY A 3 -13.82 -20.75 8.86
C GLY A 3 -14.46 -21.95 8.16
N ASP A 4 -15.72 -21.82 7.80
CA ASP A 4 -16.70 -22.80 7.33
C ASP A 4 -16.43 -23.43 5.94
N GLY A 5 -15.17 -23.72 5.60
CA GLY A 5 -14.84 -24.44 4.35
C GLY A 5 -15.08 -23.65 3.06
N ARG A 6 -15.51 -22.38 3.14
CA ARG A 6 -15.48 -21.46 2.01
C ARG A 6 -14.06 -20.93 1.87
N GLU A 7 -13.50 -21.00 0.66
CA GLU A 7 -12.23 -20.37 0.35
C GLU A 7 -12.28 -18.90 0.81
N PHE A 8 -11.25 -18.43 1.50
CA PHE A 8 -11.17 -17.00 1.82
C PHE A 8 -11.11 -16.23 0.49
N GLU A 9 -12.27 -15.67 0.14
CA GLU A 9 -12.76 -15.22 -1.16
C GLU A 9 -11.99 -14.03 -1.79
N LYS A 10 -10.86 -13.59 -1.21
CA LYS A 10 -10.14 -12.40 -1.69
C LYS A 10 -8.63 -12.52 -1.53
N ASN A 11 -7.92 -12.48 -2.66
CA ASN A 11 -6.46 -12.42 -2.68
C ASN A 11 -5.99 -10.97 -2.43
N PHE A 12 -5.85 -10.60 -1.16
CA PHE A 12 -5.45 -9.25 -0.73
C PHE A 12 -4.10 -8.79 -1.31
N VAL A 13 -3.16 -9.72 -1.50
CA VAL A 13 -1.85 -9.41 -2.08
C VAL A 13 -2.01 -9.01 -3.55
N SER A 14 -2.78 -9.76 -4.32
CA SER A 14 -3.01 -9.46 -5.73
C SER A 14 -3.79 -8.14 -5.91
N GLN A 15 -4.79 -7.90 -5.06
CA GLN A 15 -5.50 -6.61 -5.05
C GLN A 15 -4.56 -5.44 -4.72
N ALA A 16 -3.71 -5.61 -3.70
CA ALA A 16 -2.76 -4.56 -3.32
C ALA A 16 -1.78 -4.24 -4.47
N LEU A 17 -1.29 -5.27 -5.17
CA LEU A 17 -0.45 -5.09 -6.35
C LEU A 17 -1.17 -4.34 -7.47
N GLN A 18 -2.38 -4.76 -7.82
CA GLN A 18 -3.19 -4.08 -8.86
C GLN A 18 -3.40 -2.60 -8.52
N ASN A 19 -3.80 -2.30 -7.28
CA ASN A 19 -3.99 -0.93 -6.82
C ASN A 19 -2.69 -0.13 -6.85
N THR A 20 -1.57 -0.77 -6.53
CA THR A 20 -0.24 -0.14 -6.54
C THR A 20 0.17 0.25 -7.96
N TYR A 21 0.01 -0.67 -8.92
CA TYR A 21 0.36 -0.38 -10.32
C TYR A 21 -0.53 0.70 -10.90
N TRP A 22 -1.85 0.61 -10.67
CA TRP A 22 -2.78 1.65 -11.11
C TRP A 22 -2.47 3.02 -10.51
N LEU A 23 -2.16 3.09 -9.21
CA LEU A 23 -1.81 4.35 -8.55
C LEU A 23 -0.50 4.91 -9.09
N ARG A 24 0.50 4.05 -9.33
CA ARG A 24 1.78 4.46 -9.92
C ARG A 24 1.56 5.08 -11.30
N GLU A 25 0.82 4.41 -12.18
CA GLU A 25 0.51 4.91 -13.53
C GLU A 25 -0.25 6.25 -13.45
N THR A 26 -1.22 6.36 -12.54
CA THR A 26 -1.97 7.60 -12.33
C THR A 26 -1.06 8.76 -11.85
N ILE A 27 -0.11 8.48 -10.96
CA ILE A 27 0.85 9.49 -10.49
C ILE A 27 1.80 9.89 -11.63
N GLU A 28 2.31 8.92 -12.40
CA GLU A 28 3.17 9.16 -13.55
C GLU A 28 2.49 10.02 -14.61
N GLU A 29 1.21 9.77 -14.91
CA GLU A 29 0.41 10.59 -15.83
C GLU A 29 0.28 12.06 -15.38
N VAL A 30 0.17 12.31 -14.07
CA VAL A 30 -0.10 13.65 -13.53
C VAL A 30 1.18 14.42 -13.23
N ALA A 31 2.17 13.76 -12.63
CA ALA A 31 3.39 14.38 -12.13
C ALA A 31 4.60 14.19 -13.05
N ALA A 32 4.49 13.34 -14.09
CA ALA A 32 5.60 12.95 -14.99
C ALA A 32 6.84 12.42 -14.24
N GLU A 33 6.64 11.82 -13.07
CA GLU A 33 7.69 11.31 -12.19
C GLU A 33 7.44 9.82 -11.89
N GLU A 34 8.46 8.99 -12.09
CA GLU A 34 8.41 7.58 -11.72
C GLU A 34 8.42 7.43 -10.19
N THR A 35 7.35 6.90 -9.63
CA THR A 35 7.16 6.83 -8.17
C THR A 35 7.23 5.38 -7.67
N TRP A 36 8.09 5.16 -6.67
CA TRP A 36 8.13 3.88 -5.95
C TRP A 36 7.03 3.82 -4.87
N ILE A 37 6.06 2.93 -5.06
CA ILE A 37 4.97 2.72 -4.11
C ILE A 37 5.18 1.39 -3.38
N HIS A 38 5.11 1.41 -2.05
CA HIS A 38 5.27 0.23 -1.22
C HIS A 38 3.94 -0.19 -0.58
N PRO A 39 3.24 -1.19 -1.14
CA PRO A 39 1.95 -1.63 -0.61
C PRO A 39 2.08 -2.30 0.76
N LEU A 40 1.18 -1.91 1.67
CA LEU A 40 1.03 -2.49 3.00
C LEU A 40 -0.37 -3.10 3.13
N VAL A 41 -0.43 -4.38 3.50
CA VAL A 41 -1.67 -5.06 3.90
C VAL A 41 -1.64 -5.22 5.42
N VAL A 42 -2.58 -4.56 6.09
CA VAL A 42 -2.63 -4.50 7.55
C VAL A 42 -3.85 -5.25 8.06
N PHE A 43 -3.62 -6.28 8.87
CA PHE A 43 -4.67 -7.01 9.54
C PHE A 43 -4.91 -6.45 10.94
N THR A 44 -6.17 -6.24 11.30
CA THR A 44 -6.56 -5.70 12.61
C THR A 44 -6.48 -6.73 13.73
N ASP A 45 -6.89 -7.96 13.45
CA ASP A 45 -6.88 -9.08 14.38
C ASP A 45 -6.45 -10.37 13.66
N ALA A 46 -5.16 -10.45 13.35
CA ALA A 46 -4.57 -11.67 12.83
C ALA A 46 -3.19 -11.88 13.45
N PHE A 47 -2.89 -13.14 13.76
CA PHE A 47 -1.54 -13.56 14.11
C PHE A 47 -0.73 -13.71 12.83
N VAL A 48 -0.31 -12.56 12.28
CA VAL A 48 0.62 -12.51 11.16
C VAL A 48 2.03 -12.43 11.75
N PRO A 49 2.85 -13.49 11.66
CA PRO A 49 4.27 -13.36 11.98
C PRO A 49 4.90 -12.30 11.06
N TYR A 50 5.95 -11.62 11.53
CA TYR A 50 6.69 -10.70 10.66
C TYR A 50 7.36 -11.54 9.56
N LEU A 51 6.79 -11.53 8.37
CA LEU A 51 7.26 -12.30 7.22
C LEU A 51 7.92 -11.36 6.22
N GLU A 52 8.81 -11.92 5.41
CA GLU A 52 9.33 -11.23 4.23
C GLU A 52 8.17 -10.78 3.32
N PRO A 53 8.31 -9.63 2.62
CA PRO A 53 7.26 -9.15 1.72
C PRO A 53 6.87 -10.20 0.67
N ILE A 54 5.58 -10.49 0.54
CA ILE A 54 5.07 -11.40 -0.48
C ILE A 54 4.95 -10.62 -1.78
N LYS A 55 5.81 -10.91 -2.77
CA LYS A 55 5.88 -10.17 -4.05
C LYS A 55 6.02 -8.65 -3.83
N GLY A 56 6.78 -8.23 -2.81
CA GLY A 56 6.95 -6.82 -2.46
C GLY A 56 5.81 -6.21 -1.63
N VAL A 57 4.69 -6.91 -1.44
CA VAL A 57 3.61 -6.50 -0.54
C VAL A 57 3.97 -6.89 0.89
N ARG A 58 4.07 -5.90 1.78
CA ARG A 58 4.32 -6.16 3.19
C ARG A 58 3.01 -6.46 3.91
N VAL A 59 2.95 -7.59 4.58
CA VAL A 59 1.79 -8.03 5.35
C VAL A 59 2.11 -7.95 6.83
N MET A 60 1.27 -7.28 7.62
CA MET A 60 1.52 -7.09 9.05
C MET A 60 0.24 -7.00 9.88
N ASN A 61 0.37 -7.15 11.20
CA ASN A 61 -0.67 -6.77 12.16
C ASN A 61 -0.65 -5.26 12.43
N LYS A 62 -1.82 -4.65 12.69
CA LYS A 62 -1.99 -3.22 13.00
C LYS A 62 -1.05 -2.69 14.09
N ARG A 63 -0.65 -3.52 15.06
CA ARG A 63 0.24 -3.12 16.15
C ARG A 63 1.61 -2.62 15.66
N PHE A 64 2.03 -3.03 14.46
CA PHE A 64 3.31 -2.63 13.85
C PHE A 64 3.18 -1.49 12.84
N LEU A 65 1.96 -0.99 12.59
CA LEU A 65 1.71 -0.01 11.54
C LEU A 65 2.42 1.31 11.83
N ILE A 66 2.26 1.86 13.04
CA ILE A 66 2.85 3.15 13.42
C ILE A 66 4.36 3.10 13.32
N GLU A 67 4.99 2.07 13.87
CA GLU A 67 6.44 1.88 13.78
C GLU A 67 6.91 1.83 12.31
N THR A 68 6.15 1.14 11.45
CA THR A 68 6.50 1.01 10.03
C THR A 68 6.36 2.33 9.26
N LEU A 69 5.31 3.12 9.56
CA LEU A 69 5.10 4.42 8.92
C LEU A 69 6.15 5.44 9.37
N THR A 70 6.46 5.50 10.66
CA THR A 70 7.46 6.42 11.21
C THR A 70 8.86 6.14 10.66
N LYS A 71 9.27 4.87 10.56
CA LYS A 71 10.57 4.48 9.98
C LYS A 71 10.73 4.87 8.50
N ARG A 72 9.63 4.95 7.75
CA ARG A 72 9.64 5.35 6.33
C ARG A 72 9.54 6.86 6.15
N ALA A 73 8.88 7.57 7.06
CA ALA A 73 8.74 9.03 6.99
C ALA A 73 10.09 9.77 7.12
N SER A 74 11.14 9.11 7.61
CA SER A 74 12.51 9.65 7.66
C SER A 74 13.25 9.60 6.31
N GLU A 75 12.73 8.88 5.32
CA GLU A 75 13.25 8.96 3.95
C GLU A 75 12.61 10.20 3.29
N PRO A 76 13.41 11.17 2.80
CA PRO A 76 12.87 12.35 2.14
C PRO A 76 12.11 11.93 0.88
N GLY A 77 10.78 11.79 0.99
CA GLY A 77 9.90 11.59 -0.14
C GLY A 77 9.99 12.77 -1.11
N SER A 78 9.77 12.51 -2.40
CA SER A 78 9.79 13.52 -3.45
C SER A 78 8.91 14.72 -3.05
N SER A 79 9.53 15.90 -2.85
CA SER A 79 8.78 17.13 -2.56
C SER A 79 7.90 17.56 -3.74
N VAL A 80 8.18 17.02 -4.93
CA VAL A 80 7.49 17.35 -6.19
C VAL A 80 6.10 16.73 -6.20
N LEU A 81 5.93 15.49 -5.71
CA LEU A 81 4.60 14.87 -5.60
C LEU A 81 3.62 15.68 -4.73
N TRP A 82 4.12 16.35 -3.68
CA TRP A 82 3.31 17.23 -2.85
C TRP A 82 2.77 18.44 -3.61
N THR A 83 3.47 18.90 -4.65
CA THR A 83 2.98 19.97 -5.54
C THR A 83 1.73 19.53 -6.33
N TYR A 84 1.61 18.23 -6.61
CA TYR A 84 0.48 17.66 -7.37
C TYR A 84 -0.60 17.02 -6.50
N ALA A 85 -0.47 17.08 -5.16
CA ALA A 85 -1.36 16.36 -4.23
C ALA A 85 -2.84 16.69 -4.43
N GLU A 86 -3.19 17.97 -4.65
CA GLU A 86 -4.58 18.39 -4.89
C GLU A 86 -5.13 17.88 -6.22
N LEU A 87 -4.29 17.85 -7.27
CA LEU A 87 -4.67 17.32 -8.59
C LEU A 87 -4.87 15.81 -8.52
N LEU A 88 -3.97 15.10 -7.84
CA LEU A 88 -4.09 13.68 -7.57
C LEU A 88 -5.36 13.37 -6.77
N GLN A 89 -5.65 14.14 -5.72
CA GLN A 89 -6.88 13.96 -4.94
C GLN A 89 -8.13 14.08 -5.82
N LYS A 90 -8.23 15.12 -6.66
CA LYS A 90 -9.36 15.31 -7.57
C LYS A 90 -9.48 14.15 -8.57
N ARG A 91 -8.36 13.67 -9.11
CA ARG A 91 -8.33 12.55 -10.06
C ARG A 91 -8.79 11.23 -9.44
N LEU A 92 -8.45 11.01 -8.17
CA LEU A 92 -8.81 9.80 -7.41
C LEU A 92 -10.26 9.81 -6.90
N GLN A 93 -10.90 10.99 -6.81
CA GLN A 93 -12.28 11.16 -6.34
C GLN A 93 -13.35 11.08 -7.44
N GLY A 94 -12.98 10.65 -8.66
CA GLY A 94 -13.82 10.59 -9.87
C GLY A 94 -15.32 10.52 -9.66
#